data_AF-A0A6B3HER2-F1
#
_entry.id   AF-A0A6B3HER2-F1
#
_cell.length_a   1.000
_cell.length_b   1.000
_cell.length_c   1.000
_cell.angle_alpha   90.00
_cell.angle_beta   90.00
_cell.angle_gamma   90.00
#
_symmetry.space_group_name_H-M   'P 1'
#
loop_
_entity.id
_entity.type
_entity.pdbx_description
1 polymer ?
#
loop_
_entity_poly.entity_id
_entity_poly.type
_entity_poly.pdbx_seq_one_letter_code
_entity_poly.pdbx_strand_id
1 'polypeptide(L)' 'WLSPKGARHLRKVVDRLGITVHEHTAVTAVEADRVTTADSTVPAAVTVWTTGFAVHPIAQATALKTDSTGRIEVDGT' A
#
# COMPACT_ATOMS: atom_id res chain seq x y z
N TRP A 1 -6.99 -7.49 5.57
CA TRP A 1 -7.09 -6.44 6.59
C TRP A 1 -6.76 -7.01 7.96
N LEU A 2 -6.10 -6.24 8.82
CA LEU A 2 -5.70 -6.71 10.16
C LEU A 2 -6.91 -6.80 11.10
N SER A 3 -6.90 -7.80 11.99
CA SER A 3 -7.88 -7.85 13.08
C SER A 3 -7.69 -6.66 14.03
N PRO A 4 -8.72 -6.26 14.80
CA PRO A 4 -8.59 -5.17 15.78
C PRO A 4 -7.46 -5.39 16.79
N LYS A 5 -7.24 -6.65 17.22
CA LYS A 5 -6.12 -7.00 18.12
C LYS A 5 -4.77 -6.86 17.40
N GLY A 6 -4.68 -7.31 16.14
CA GLY A 6 -3.48 -7.18 15.33
C GLY A 6 -3.08 -5.71 15.10
N ALA A 7 -4.05 -4.86 14.74
CA ALA A 7 -3.81 -3.43 14.55
C ALA A 7 -3.30 -2.74 15.82
N ARG A 8 -3.91 -3.05 16.99
CA ARG A 8 -3.43 -2.53 18.29
C ARG A 8 -2.01 -3.01 18.63
N HIS A 9 -1.69 -4.26 18.32
CA HIS A 9 -0.35 -4.79 18.56
C HIS A 9 0.69 -4.05 17.73
N LEU A 10 0.43 -3.80 16.44
CA LEU A 10 1.35 -3.05 15.58
C LEU A 10 1.62 -1.65 16.13
N ARG A 11 0.56 -0.87 16.44
CA ARG A 11 0.70 0.48 17.02
C ARG A 11 1.59 0.48 18.28
N LYS A 12 1.34 -0.46 19.20
CA LYS A 12 2.19 -0.60 20.40
C LYS A 12 3.66 -0.87 20.07
N VAL A 13 3.93 -1.71 19.07
CA VAL A 13 5.29 -2.11 18.73
C VAL A 13 6.03 -1.00 17.99
N VAL A 14 5.40 -0.33 17.02
CA VAL A 14 6.00 0.80 16.30
C VAL A 14 6.30 1.96 17.24
N ASP A 15 5.39 2.29 18.16
CA ASP A 15 5.61 3.31 19.20
C ASP A 15 6.81 2.95 20.08
N ARG A 16 6.87 1.69 20.54
CA ARG A 16 7.99 1.19 21.36
C ARG A 16 9.34 1.26 20.63
N LEU A 17 9.34 1.11 19.32
CA LEU A 17 10.55 1.20 18.48
C LEU A 17 10.89 2.65 18.10
N GLY A 18 10.09 3.64 18.50
CA GLY A 18 10.31 5.04 18.14
C GLY A 18 10.04 5.34 16.66
N ILE A 19 9.22 4.52 16.00
CA ILE A 19 8.85 4.72 14.59
C ILE A 19 7.69 5.72 14.55
N THR A 20 7.88 6.84 13.87
CA THR A 20 6.79 7.79 13.59
C THR A 20 5.86 7.20 12.52
N VAL A 21 4.57 7.12 12.82
CA VAL A 21 3.55 6.61 11.90
C VAL A 21 2.60 7.73 11.50
N HIS A 22 2.45 7.91 10.19
CA HIS A 22 1.47 8.82 9.60
C HIS A 22 0.32 7.99 9.00
N GLU A 23 -0.69 7.69 9.82
CA GLU A 23 -1.91 7.01 9.34
C GLU A 23 -2.76 7.96 8.48
N HIS A 24 -3.59 7.40 7.60
CA HIS A 24 -4.51 8.17 6.73
C HIS A 24 -3.86 9.28 5.90
N THR A 25 -2.57 9.15 5.63
CA THR A 25 -1.77 10.16 4.93
C THR A 25 -1.48 9.70 3.51
N ALA A 26 -2.18 10.28 2.54
CA ALA A 26 -1.97 9.95 1.13
C ALA A 26 -0.68 10.60 0.62
N VAL A 27 0.25 9.78 0.16
CA VAL A 27 1.44 10.27 -0.55
C VAL A 27 1.07 10.61 -2.00
N THR A 28 1.50 11.77 -2.45
CA THR A 28 1.25 12.30 -3.80
C THR A 28 2.52 12.33 -4.67
N ALA A 29 3.71 12.43 -4.08
CA ALA A 29 4.98 12.33 -4.79
C ALA A 29 6.11 11.79 -3.90
N VAL A 30 7.10 11.17 -4.53
CA VAL A 30 8.39 10.80 -3.91
C VAL A 30 9.49 11.52 -4.67
N GLU A 31 10.24 12.36 -3.95
CA GLU A 31 11.37 13.11 -4.47
C GLU A 31 12.67 12.56 -3.87
N ALA A 32 13.82 13.06 -4.33
CA ALA A 32 15.13 12.53 -3.94
C ALA A 32 15.41 12.60 -2.42
N ASP A 33 14.83 13.58 -1.72
CA ASP A 33 15.10 13.89 -0.32
C ASP A 33 13.83 14.02 0.54
N ARG A 34 12.65 13.75 -0.02
CA ARG A 34 11.37 13.88 0.69
C ARG A 34 10.25 13.08 0.06
N VAL A 35 9.21 12.88 0.86
CA VAL A 35 7.90 12.38 0.45
C VAL A 35 6.89 13.50 0.59
N THR A 36 6.13 13.76 -0.46
CA THR A 36 5.07 14.78 -0.48
C THR A 36 3.72 14.12 -0.28
N THR A 37 2.91 14.67 0.62
CA THR A 37 1.55 14.22 0.93
C THR A 37 0.56 15.30 0.52
N ALA A 38 -0.74 15.04 0.64
CA ALA A 38 -1.77 16.05 0.36
C ALA A 38 -1.62 17.31 1.23
N ASP A 39 -1.14 17.15 2.47
CA ASP A 39 -1.16 18.22 3.48
C ASP A 39 0.24 18.73 3.87
N SER A 40 1.29 17.97 3.59
CA SER A 40 2.64 18.23 4.11
C SER A 40 3.75 17.50 3.36
N THR A 41 5.00 17.76 3.73
CA THR A 41 6.17 16.99 3.27
C THR A 41 6.88 16.33 4.45
N VAL A 42 7.46 15.15 4.20
CA VAL A 42 8.25 14.38 5.16
C VAL A 42 9.66 14.19 4.60
N PRO A 43 10.72 14.68 5.27
CA PRO A 43 12.10 14.45 4.83
C PRO A 43 12.43 12.95 4.79
N ALA A 44 13.07 12.50 3.72
CA ALA A 44 13.44 11.11 3.53
C ALA A 44 14.73 10.99 2.71
N ALA A 45 15.83 10.57 3.34
CA ALA A 45 17.06 10.26 2.61
C ALA A 45 16.95 8.99 1.75
N VAL A 46 16.04 8.08 2.13
CA VAL A 46 15.71 6.86 1.41
C VAL A 46 14.22 6.59 1.56
N THR A 47 13.55 6.21 0.48
CA THR A 47 12.15 5.78 0.50
C THR A 47 12.04 4.32 0.08
N VAL A 48 11.51 3.48 0.97
CA VAL A 48 11.08 2.12 0.63
C VAL A 48 9.57 2.16 0.40
N TRP A 49 9.13 1.69 -0.77
CA TRP A 49 7.80 1.98 -1.28
C TRP A 49 6.97 0.71 -1.50
N THR A 50 5.77 0.65 -0.90
CA THR A 50 4.86 -0.51 -0.95
C THR A 50 3.40 -0.13 -1.23
N THR A 51 3.10 0.64 -2.28
CA THR A 51 1.73 1.13 -2.59
C THR A 51 0.79 0.11 -3.24
N GLY A 52 1.04 -1.18 -3.01
CA GLY A 52 0.30 -2.25 -3.66
C GLY A 52 0.62 -2.36 -5.16
N PHE A 53 -0.12 -3.25 -5.83
CA PHE A 53 0.07 -3.57 -7.24
C PHE A 53 -1.27 -3.47 -7.97
N ALA A 54 -1.24 -2.97 -9.20
CA ALA A 54 -2.35 -3.10 -10.14
C ALA A 54 -2.20 -4.41 -10.92
N VAL A 55 -3.34 -5.02 -11.29
CA VAL A 55 -3.32 -6.21 -12.14
C VAL A 55 -2.83 -5.82 -13.53
N HIS A 56 -1.82 -6.51 -14.04
CA HIS A 56 -1.30 -6.28 -15.38
C HIS A 56 -2.36 -6.71 -16.43
N PRO A 57 -2.60 -5.92 -17.50
CA PRO A 57 -3.66 -6.21 -18.48
C PRO A 57 -3.39 -7.45 -19.36
N ILE A 58 -2.33 -8.22 -19.09
CA ILE A 58 -1.94 -9.35 -19.94
C ILE A 58 -2.99 -10.47 -19.88
N ALA A 59 -3.60 -10.71 -18.72
CA ALA A 59 -4.65 -11.71 -18.58
C ALA A 59 -5.88 -11.36 -19.43
N GLN A 60 -6.26 -10.09 -19.47
CA GLN A 60 -7.38 -9.58 -20.29
C GLN A 60 -7.12 -9.70 -21.79
N ALA A 61 -5.86 -9.79 -22.21
CA ALA A 61 -5.48 -10.00 -23.61
C ALA A 61 -5.52 -11.48 -24.04
N THR A 62 -5.92 -12.40 -23.14
CA THR A 62 -6.02 -13.85 -23.43
C THR A 62 -7.48 -14.28 -23.58
N ALA A 63 -7.72 -15.56 -23.85
CA ALA A 63 -9.06 -16.17 -23.83
C ALA A 63 -9.57 -16.51 -22.41
N LEU A 64 -8.80 -16.23 -21.36
CA LEU A 64 -9.19 -16.51 -19.98
C LEU A 64 -10.24 -15.50 -19.50
N LYS A 65 -11.25 -15.99 -18.78
CA LYS A 65 -12.25 -15.12 -18.15
C LYS A 65 -11.61 -14.36 -16.99
N THR A 66 -11.82 -13.05 -16.95
CA THR A 66 -11.32 -12.18 -15.87
C THR A 66 -12.46 -11.42 -15.19
N ASP A 67 -12.29 -11.16 -13.90
CA ASP A 67 -13.21 -10.31 -13.13
C ASP A 67 -13.07 -8.81 -13.49
N SER A 68 -13.90 -7.97 -12.88
CA SER A 68 -13.88 -6.50 -13.09
C SER A 68 -12.59 -5.82 -12.62
N THR A 69 -11.74 -6.53 -11.86
CA THR A 69 -10.43 -6.06 -11.42
C THR A 69 -9.28 -6.60 -12.28
N GLY A 70 -9.59 -7.38 -13.33
CA GLY A 70 -8.63 -7.95 -14.27
C GLY A 70 -7.98 -9.26 -13.80
N ARG A 71 -8.41 -9.83 -12.67
CA ARG A 71 -7.89 -11.12 -12.18
C ARG A 71 -8.54 -12.27 -12.93
N ILE A 72 -7.80 -13.33 -13.20
CA ILE A 72 -8.34 -14.56 -13.79
C ILE A 72 -9.34 -15.17 -12.81
N GLU A 73 -10.54 -15.46 -13.28
CA GLU A 73 -11.51 -16.22 -12.49
C GLU A 73 -11.02 -17.66 -12.36
N VAL A 74 -10.87 -18.10 -11.11
CA VAL A 74 -10.75 -19.51 -10.75
C VAL A 74 -12.13 -19.99 -10.26
N ASP A 75 -12.25 -21.27 -9.91
CA ASP A 75 -13.50 -21.84 -9.40
C ASP A 75 -14.17 -20.97 -8.32
N GLY A 76 -15.51 -21.01 -8.29
CA GLY A 76 -16.29 -20.16 -7.40
C GLY A 76 -16.09 -20.57 -5.94
N THR A 77 -15.42 -19.72 -5.16
CA THR A 77 -15.67 -19.64 -3.71
C THR A 77 -17.03 -19.01 -3.44
#